data_AF-A0AAW7E606-F1
#
_entry.id   AF-A0AAW7E606-F1
#
_cell.length_a   1.000
_cell.length_b   1.000
_cell.length_c   1.000
_cell.angle_alpha   90.00
_cell.angle_beta   90.00
_cell.angle_gamma   90.00
#
_symmetry.space_group_name_H-M   'P 1'
#
loop_
_entity.id
_entity.type
_entity.pdbx_description
1 polymer ?
#
loop_
_entity_poly.entity_id
_entity_poly.type
_entity_poly.pdbx_seq_one_letter_code
_entity_poly.pdbx_strand_id
1 'polypeptide(L)'
;MQLVSGQKFALTQLLQSTSELSVRVQVQASFEIDISSFGLGRHGQLYHDDYMTFYNQPKTPENEVQYVQQAQQHIFKFDLSQIDTEKTPRFVICATTDQTTLNHIQSIQVELVNAEQQVVAHYQLNSAHFQQEKAAMLCEIYFKNDAWRMAAVGQGFNGGLKALVEHFGGEVADETAASPIENTVTQNHVPATTSTLDLKKKVVLDKIEKSAPQLLELTKKSLISLEKNNLLNVKARVALVLDYSGSMNQQYKKGDVQKVLDRIMPLAVNFDDDGSFECWAFAQHALRLSDVHLGNLKNYINTEQGGHKKWDAGARFNNEPAALNAVIDYFIQESPSDLPVYVVFISDGGVSETKKIKQILKDISNQAIFWQFVGIGGRNYGVLEQLDEMSGRVIDNCNFFAMDNIDSMPESQLYDLLLNEFPMWLKAAQQKNIIK
;
A
#
# COMPACT_ATOMS: atom_id res chain seq x y z
N MET A 1 8.77 24.94 30.51
CA MET A 1 9.95 24.18 31.00
C MET A 1 10.78 23.70 29.82
N GLN A 2 12.09 23.96 29.78
CA GLN A 2 12.98 23.38 28.75
C GLN A 2 13.43 21.98 29.19
N LEU A 3 13.41 21.01 28.27
CA LEU A 3 13.78 19.62 28.51
C LEU A 3 15.12 19.27 27.87
N VAL A 4 15.80 18.26 28.41
CA VAL A 4 17.00 17.65 27.85
C VAL A 4 16.81 16.14 27.63
N SER A 5 17.59 15.53 26.75
CA SER A 5 17.53 14.10 26.45
C SER A 5 17.66 13.25 27.72
N GLY A 6 16.78 12.25 27.87
CA GLY A 6 16.68 11.39 29.06
C GLY A 6 15.88 11.97 30.22
N GLN A 7 15.48 13.24 30.19
CA GLN A 7 14.70 13.85 31.27
C GLN A 7 13.29 13.27 31.36
N LYS A 8 12.89 12.88 32.57
CA LYS A 8 11.60 12.27 32.89
C LYS A 8 10.88 13.08 33.96
N PHE A 9 9.60 13.38 33.77
CA PHE A 9 8.80 14.11 34.75
C PHE A 9 7.36 13.59 34.78
N ALA A 10 6.66 13.82 35.90
CA ALA A 10 5.25 13.47 36.00
C ALA A 10 4.41 14.57 35.36
N LEU A 11 3.43 14.21 34.54
CA LEU A 11 2.60 15.19 33.83
C LEU A 11 1.80 16.09 34.77
N THR A 12 1.43 15.55 35.95
CA THR A 12 0.74 16.29 37.02
C THR A 12 1.52 17.49 37.55
N GLN A 13 2.85 17.53 37.37
CA GLN A 13 3.68 18.68 37.74
C GLN A 13 3.39 19.91 36.87
N LEU A 14 2.85 19.72 35.66
CA LEU A 14 2.66 20.79 34.67
C LEU A 14 1.21 20.96 34.20
N LEU A 15 0.36 19.92 34.26
CA LEU A 15 -0.97 19.91 33.64
C LEU A 15 -2.17 20.15 34.58
N GLN A 16 -1.94 20.58 35.82
CA GLN A 16 -2.98 20.96 36.81
C GLN A 16 -4.18 19.97 36.89
N SER A 17 -3.90 18.66 36.81
CA SER A 17 -4.88 17.55 36.90
C SER A 17 -5.82 17.37 35.69
N THR A 18 -5.50 17.94 34.53
CA THR A 18 -6.26 17.70 33.29
C THR A 18 -5.83 16.37 32.64
N SER A 19 -6.78 15.61 32.13
CA SER A 19 -6.53 14.37 31.38
C SER A 19 -6.21 14.62 29.91
N GLU A 20 -6.60 15.77 29.37
CA GLU A 20 -6.32 16.16 28.00
C GLU A 20 -5.01 16.93 27.87
N LEU A 21 -4.22 16.57 26.86
CA LEU A 21 -2.99 17.26 26.49
C LEU A 21 -2.73 17.13 25.00
N SER A 22 -1.75 17.89 24.49
CA SER A 22 -1.22 17.64 23.15
C SER A 22 0.29 17.61 23.15
N VAL A 23 0.86 16.70 22.36
CA VAL A 23 2.27 16.74 21.96
C VAL A 23 2.33 17.33 20.56
N ARG A 24 2.96 18.49 20.43
CA ARG A 24 3.16 19.17 19.15
C ARG A 24 4.61 18.99 18.71
N VAL A 25 4.82 18.54 17.49
CA VAL A 25 6.14 18.39 16.88
C VAL A 25 6.23 19.34 15.70
N GLN A 26 7.19 20.27 15.74
CA GLN A 26 7.50 21.17 14.65
C GLN A 26 8.85 20.79 14.06
N VAL A 27 8.87 20.53 12.76
CA VAL A 27 10.07 20.08 12.05
C VAL A 27 10.57 21.20 11.14
N GLN A 28 11.87 21.46 11.20
CA GLN A 28 12.59 22.31 10.27
C GLN A 28 13.66 21.47 9.58
N ALA A 29 13.37 21.06 8.35
CA ALA A 29 14.27 20.31 7.49
C ALA A 29 14.01 20.69 6.03
N SER A 30 15.02 20.52 5.17
CA SER A 30 14.88 20.71 3.72
C SER A 30 14.37 19.46 3.00
N PHE A 31 13.93 18.45 3.75
CA PHE A 31 13.51 17.14 3.30
C PHE A 31 12.35 16.67 4.19
N GLU A 32 11.62 15.65 3.73
CA GLU A 32 10.44 15.16 4.43
C GLU A 32 10.81 14.29 5.63
N ILE A 33 10.10 14.53 6.73
CA ILE A 33 10.19 13.77 7.97
C ILE A 33 8.77 13.44 8.40
N ASP A 34 8.47 12.16 8.43
CA ASP A 34 7.20 11.65 8.93
C ASP A 34 7.23 11.59 10.45
N ILE A 35 6.14 12.04 11.08
CA ILE A 35 5.95 11.96 12.53
C ILE A 35 4.80 11.00 12.83
N SER A 36 5.08 10.01 13.69
CA SER A 36 4.11 8.98 14.09
C SER A 36 4.12 8.74 15.60
N SER A 37 3.02 8.19 16.11
CA SER A 37 2.91 7.72 17.49
C SER A 37 2.71 6.20 17.51
N PHE A 38 3.44 5.48 18.35
CA PHE A 38 3.29 4.04 18.55
C PHE A 38 2.70 3.77 19.93
N GLY A 39 1.49 3.19 20.00
CA GLY A 39 0.87 2.70 21.22
C GLY A 39 1.38 1.31 21.59
N LEU A 40 2.11 1.22 22.69
CA LEU A 40 2.81 0.01 23.11
C LEU A 40 2.10 -0.67 24.28
N GLY A 41 2.07 -1.99 24.22
CA GLY A 41 1.63 -2.86 25.31
C GLY A 41 2.62 -2.93 26.47
N ARG A 42 2.24 -3.68 27.52
CA ARG A 42 3.06 -3.86 28.74
C ARG A 42 4.44 -4.46 28.51
N HIS A 43 4.61 -5.22 27.45
CA HIS A 43 5.88 -5.82 27.06
C HIS A 43 6.77 -4.88 26.24
N GLY A 44 6.34 -3.62 26.03
CA GLY A 44 7.07 -2.64 25.24
C GLY A 44 7.01 -2.88 23.73
N GLN A 45 6.13 -3.77 23.29
CA GLN A 45 5.85 -4.06 21.87
C GLN A 45 4.62 -3.29 21.40
N LEU A 46 4.49 -3.07 20.09
CA LEU A 46 3.30 -2.48 19.48
C LEU A 46 2.07 -3.29 19.89
N TYR A 47 1.05 -2.62 20.45
CA TYR A 47 -0.12 -3.32 20.97
C TYR A 47 -0.93 -3.95 19.83
N HIS A 48 -1.13 -3.20 18.74
CA HIS A 48 -1.71 -3.64 17.48
C HIS A 48 -1.42 -2.57 16.40
N ASP A 49 -1.51 -2.92 15.11
CA ASP A 49 -1.17 -2.03 14.00
C ASP A 49 -2.05 -0.76 13.97
N ASP A 50 -3.30 -0.86 14.45
CA ASP A 50 -4.23 0.26 14.58
C ASP A 50 -3.88 1.24 15.73
N TYR A 51 -2.88 0.92 16.56
CA TYR A 51 -2.29 1.82 17.57
C TYR A 51 -1.05 2.57 17.08
N MET A 52 -0.76 2.53 15.78
CA MET A 52 0.18 3.45 15.13
C MET A 52 -0.57 4.69 14.62
N THR A 53 -0.49 5.83 15.32
CA THR A 53 -1.19 7.07 14.90
C THR A 53 -0.30 7.95 14.04
N PHE A 54 -0.77 8.35 12.85
CA PHE A 54 -0.08 9.24 11.91
C PHE A 54 -1.07 9.78 10.88
N TYR A 55 -0.63 10.49 9.83
CA TYR A 55 -1.56 11.15 8.89
C TYR A 55 -2.57 10.21 8.21
N ASN A 56 -2.21 8.96 7.90
CA ASN A 56 -3.09 7.97 7.27
C ASN A 56 -3.94 7.16 8.27
N GLN A 57 -3.54 7.15 9.54
CA GLN A 57 -4.27 6.55 10.64
C GLN A 57 -4.37 7.60 11.76
N PRO A 58 -5.22 8.63 11.58
CA PRO A 58 -5.15 9.84 12.40
C PRO A 58 -5.75 9.66 13.81
N LYS A 59 -6.16 8.45 14.18
CA LYS A 59 -6.71 8.16 15.49
C LYS A 59 -6.51 6.69 15.87
N THR A 60 -6.38 6.44 17.17
CA THR A 60 -6.48 5.09 17.75
C THR A 60 -7.95 4.63 17.76
N PRO A 61 -8.22 3.30 17.91
CA PRO A 61 -9.57 2.74 17.83
C PRO A 61 -10.59 3.37 18.79
N GLU A 62 -10.19 3.66 20.03
CA GLU A 62 -11.06 4.26 21.04
C GLU A 62 -10.90 5.79 21.14
N ASN A 63 -10.23 6.42 20.17
CA ASN A 63 -9.94 7.85 20.06
C ASN A 63 -9.07 8.42 21.21
N GLU A 64 -8.32 7.58 21.92
CA GLU A 64 -7.40 7.97 22.99
C GLU A 64 -6.30 8.92 22.51
N VAL A 65 -5.84 8.71 21.27
CA VAL A 65 -4.87 9.57 20.59
C VAL A 65 -5.43 9.98 19.23
N GLN A 66 -5.33 11.28 18.92
CA GLN A 66 -5.73 11.84 17.64
C GLN A 66 -4.63 12.71 17.05
N TYR A 67 -4.28 12.46 15.80
CA TYR A 67 -3.32 13.22 15.02
C TYR A 67 -4.01 14.30 14.18
N VAL A 68 -3.46 15.51 14.24
CA VAL A 68 -3.85 16.65 13.40
C VAL A 68 -2.59 17.33 12.91
N GLN A 69 -2.52 17.63 11.62
CA GLN A 69 -1.47 18.46 11.06
C GLN A 69 -1.96 19.89 10.85
N GLN A 70 -1.20 20.86 11.35
CA GLN A 70 -1.45 22.30 11.17
C GLN A 70 -0.19 22.97 10.65
N ALA A 71 -0.16 23.29 9.36
CA ALA A 71 1.05 23.77 8.67
C ALA A 71 2.25 22.81 8.91
N GLN A 72 3.35 23.29 9.49
CA GLN A 72 4.54 22.48 9.81
C GLN A 72 4.48 21.82 11.21
N GLN A 73 3.31 21.84 11.86
CA GLN A 73 3.12 21.28 13.19
C GLN A 73 2.31 19.98 13.12
N HIS A 74 2.88 18.92 13.67
CA HIS A 74 2.25 17.62 13.88
C HIS A 74 1.73 17.57 15.31
N ILE A 75 0.43 17.45 15.52
CA ILE A 75 -0.20 17.55 16.83
C ILE A 75 -0.86 16.21 17.18
N PHE A 76 -0.38 15.58 18.24
CA PHE A 76 -0.99 14.39 18.84
C PHE A 76 -1.75 14.80 20.08
N LYS A 77 -3.08 14.78 20.01
CA LYS A 77 -3.97 15.04 21.13
C LYS A 77 -4.19 13.75 21.90
N PHE A 78 -3.98 13.78 23.20
CA PHE A 78 -4.20 12.65 24.09
C PHE A 78 -5.35 12.96 25.03
N ASP A 79 -6.27 12.00 25.19
CA ASP A 79 -7.18 11.96 26.33
C ASP A 79 -6.76 10.80 27.23
N LEU A 80 -5.97 11.12 28.28
CA LEU A 80 -5.44 10.15 29.21
C LEU A 80 -6.51 9.41 30.02
N SER A 81 -7.76 9.92 30.03
CA SER A 81 -8.88 9.27 30.73
C SER A 81 -9.51 8.13 29.93
N GLN A 82 -9.30 8.09 28.61
CA GLN A 82 -9.79 7.03 27.72
C GLN A 82 -8.79 5.88 27.56
N ILE A 83 -7.54 6.07 28.00
CA ILE A 83 -6.50 5.06 27.84
C ILE A 83 -6.67 3.92 28.85
N ASP A 84 -6.86 2.71 28.35
CA ASP A 84 -6.74 1.49 29.13
C ASP A 84 -5.26 1.20 29.42
N THR A 85 -4.81 1.54 30.63
CA THR A 85 -3.42 1.34 31.07
C THR A 85 -3.03 -0.13 31.25
N GLU A 86 -3.99 -1.06 31.26
CA GLU A 86 -3.70 -2.49 31.23
C GLU A 86 -3.29 -2.94 29.82
N LYS A 87 -3.83 -2.29 28.79
CA LYS A 87 -3.57 -2.59 27.37
C LYS A 87 -2.41 -1.77 26.80
N THR A 88 -2.51 -0.45 26.83
CA THR A 88 -1.58 0.48 26.17
C THR A 88 -1.02 1.51 27.15
N PRO A 89 -0.13 1.10 28.06
CA PRO A 89 0.43 2.01 29.08
C PRO A 89 1.48 2.99 28.53
N ARG A 90 1.86 2.94 27.25
CA ARG A 90 2.99 3.72 26.71
C ARG A 90 2.75 4.12 25.26
N PHE A 91 3.06 5.36 24.93
CA PHE A 91 3.01 5.94 23.59
C PHE A 91 4.34 6.60 23.26
N VAL A 92 4.92 6.29 22.11
CA VAL A 92 6.21 6.84 21.67
C VAL A 92 5.99 7.67 20.42
N ILE A 93 6.47 8.92 20.42
CA ILE A 93 6.45 9.78 19.24
C ILE A 93 7.79 9.65 18.51
N CYS A 94 7.74 9.31 17.23
CA CYS A 94 8.89 9.04 16.40
C CYS A 94 8.96 10.00 15.20
N ALA A 95 10.17 10.26 14.73
CA ALA A 95 10.45 10.90 13.45
C ALA A 95 11.14 9.89 12.52
N THR A 96 10.75 9.83 11.26
CA THR A 96 11.37 8.95 10.25
C THR A 96 11.59 9.69 8.93
N THR A 97 12.64 9.34 8.20
CA THR A 97 12.89 9.83 6.85
C THR A 97 13.48 8.72 5.98
N ASP A 98 13.04 8.65 4.73
CA ASP A 98 13.59 7.73 3.73
C ASP A 98 14.55 8.44 2.76
N GLN A 99 14.60 9.77 2.82
CA GLN A 99 15.34 10.62 1.87
C GLN A 99 16.82 10.77 2.24
N THR A 100 17.13 10.90 3.54
CA THR A 100 18.50 11.11 4.04
C THR A 100 18.60 10.68 5.51
N THR A 101 19.58 11.20 6.25
CA THR A 101 19.78 11.00 7.68
C THR A 101 19.40 12.25 8.46
N LEU A 102 18.92 12.06 9.70
CA LEU A 102 18.45 13.11 10.59
C LEU A 102 19.54 14.12 11.00
N ASN A 103 20.82 13.86 10.72
CA ASN A 103 21.88 14.86 10.90
C ASN A 103 21.81 16.03 9.88
N HIS A 104 20.91 15.97 8.88
CA HIS A 104 20.69 17.07 7.93
C HIS A 104 19.54 18.02 8.35
N ILE A 105 18.85 17.75 9.47
CA ILE A 105 17.78 18.63 9.95
C ILE A 105 18.35 19.97 10.46
N GLN A 106 17.54 21.02 10.39
CA GLN A 106 17.82 22.25 11.13
C GLN A 106 17.38 22.08 12.60
N SER A 107 16.12 21.71 12.82
CA SER A 107 15.64 21.35 14.15
C SER A 107 14.36 20.51 14.15
N ILE A 108 14.15 19.76 15.22
CA ILE A 108 12.85 19.17 15.60
C ILE A 108 12.52 19.72 16.99
N GLN A 109 11.43 20.46 17.10
CA GLN A 109 10.92 21.01 18.36
C GLN A 109 9.68 20.22 18.79
N VAL A 110 9.77 19.57 19.96
CA VAL A 110 8.66 18.87 20.60
C VAL A 110 8.13 19.73 21.74
N GLU A 111 6.84 20.01 21.77
CA GLU A 111 6.16 20.82 22.77
C GLU A 111 5.05 20.00 23.45
N LEU A 112 5.01 20.06 24.78
CA LEU A 112 3.87 19.61 25.56
C LEU A 112 2.95 20.81 25.76
N VAL A 113 1.70 20.67 25.30
CA VAL A 113 0.66 21.69 25.32
C VAL A 113 -0.48 21.24 26.23
N ASN A 114 -0.94 22.11 27.13
CA ASN A 114 -2.09 21.83 28.00
C ASN A 114 -3.44 22.05 27.28
N ALA A 115 -4.55 21.77 27.95
CA ALA A 115 -5.89 21.95 27.42
C ALA A 115 -6.20 23.42 27.05
N GLU A 116 -5.58 24.39 27.74
CA GLU A 116 -5.67 25.83 27.46
C GLU A 116 -4.79 26.28 26.27
N GLN A 117 -4.22 25.34 25.50
CA GLN A 117 -3.35 25.61 24.34
C GLN A 117 -2.03 26.32 24.69
N GLN A 118 -1.58 26.25 25.94
CA GLN A 118 -0.32 26.81 26.41
C GLN A 118 0.80 25.77 26.37
N VAL A 119 1.97 26.16 25.87
CA VAL A 119 3.19 25.33 25.88
C VAL A 119 3.76 25.30 27.31
N VAL A 120 3.67 24.15 27.98
CA VAL A 120 4.15 23.96 29.36
C VAL A 120 5.55 23.35 29.41
N ALA A 121 5.94 22.56 28.40
CA ALA A 121 7.30 22.07 28.23
C ALA A 121 7.71 22.03 26.75
N HIS A 122 9.00 22.15 26.47
CA HIS A 122 9.55 21.99 25.12
C HIS A 122 10.91 21.28 25.14
N TYR A 123 11.20 20.54 24.08
CA TYR A 123 12.44 19.80 23.84
C TYR A 123 12.87 20.04 22.41
N GLN A 124 14.15 20.37 22.18
CA GLN A 124 14.66 20.67 20.85
C GLN A 124 15.82 19.75 20.50
N LEU A 125 15.72 19.13 19.32
CA LEU A 125 16.75 18.34 18.67
C LEU A 125 17.24 19.10 17.42
N ASN A 126 18.49 18.88 17.04
CA ASN A 126 19.10 19.46 15.85
C ASN A 126 20.11 18.46 15.24
N SER A 127 20.74 18.83 14.13
CA SER A 127 21.71 18.00 13.43
C SER A 127 22.79 17.36 14.32
N ALA A 128 23.27 18.06 15.35
CA ALA A 128 24.34 17.56 16.23
C ALA A 128 23.92 16.38 17.14
N HIS A 129 22.62 16.10 17.23
CA HIS A 129 22.08 14.97 17.99
C HIS A 129 22.07 13.67 17.18
N PHE A 130 22.37 13.73 15.89
CA PHE A 130 22.28 12.61 14.97
C PHE A 130 23.57 12.49 14.14
N GLN A 131 23.86 11.28 13.70
CA GLN A 131 24.92 10.93 12.78
C GLN A 131 24.33 10.27 11.53
N GLN A 132 24.09 8.96 11.56
CA GLN A 132 23.62 8.19 10.41
C GLN A 132 22.17 7.72 10.56
N GLU A 133 21.49 8.18 11.60
CA GLU A 133 20.15 7.73 11.94
C GLU A 133 19.13 8.29 10.95
N LYS A 134 18.26 7.42 10.43
CA LYS A 134 17.13 7.76 9.56
C LYS A 134 15.82 7.87 10.33
N ALA A 135 15.81 7.44 11.58
CA ALA A 135 14.67 7.48 12.46
C ALA A 135 15.08 7.88 13.88
N ALA A 136 14.16 8.44 14.66
CA ALA A 136 14.40 8.79 16.05
C ALA A 136 13.14 8.72 16.91
N MET A 137 13.26 8.18 18.12
CA MET A 137 12.28 8.34 19.19
C MET A 137 12.48 9.72 19.82
N LEU A 138 11.50 10.60 19.64
CA LEU A 138 11.57 11.99 20.08
C LEU A 138 11.22 12.11 21.57
N CYS A 139 10.06 11.57 21.94
CA CYS A 139 9.55 11.56 23.30
C CYS A 139 8.60 10.39 23.53
N GLU A 140 8.29 10.12 24.79
CA GLU A 140 7.29 9.12 25.17
C GLU A 140 6.36 9.65 26.27
N ILE A 141 5.10 9.24 26.21
CA ILE A 141 4.12 9.38 27.29
C ILE A 141 3.85 7.98 27.83
N TYR A 142 4.01 7.77 29.13
CA TYR A 142 3.90 6.45 29.72
C TYR A 142 3.33 6.48 31.14
N PHE A 143 2.56 5.44 31.47
CA PHE A 143 1.96 5.24 32.77
C PHE A 143 2.89 4.42 33.66
N LYS A 144 3.24 4.94 34.84
CA LYS A 144 4.07 4.25 35.82
C LYS A 144 3.81 4.75 37.23
N ASN A 145 3.65 3.82 38.18
CA ASN A 145 3.36 4.11 39.59
C ASN A 145 2.12 5.01 39.76
N ASP A 146 1.01 4.60 39.14
CA ASP A 146 -0.28 5.30 39.18
C ASP A 146 -0.27 6.76 38.68
N ALA A 147 0.71 7.09 37.83
CA ALA A 147 0.84 8.42 37.26
C ALA A 147 1.34 8.37 35.81
N TRP A 148 0.76 9.23 34.98
CA TRP A 148 1.28 9.51 33.64
C TRP A 148 2.54 10.39 33.71
N ARG A 149 3.51 10.03 32.88
CA ARG A 149 4.82 10.66 32.81
C ARG A 149 5.19 10.92 31.36
N MET A 150 6.06 11.89 31.15
CA MET A 150 6.69 12.14 29.86
C MET A 150 8.20 11.97 29.98
N ALA A 151 8.84 11.41 28.95
CA ALA A 151 10.28 11.45 28.78
C ALA A 151 10.66 12.15 27.48
N ALA A 152 11.66 13.04 27.53
CA ALA A 152 12.40 13.44 26.36
C ALA A 152 13.42 12.34 26.05
N VAL A 153 13.37 11.74 24.85
CA VAL A 153 14.18 10.56 24.51
C VAL A 153 15.36 10.97 23.63
N GLY A 154 15.11 11.37 22.39
CA GLY A 154 16.15 11.74 21.43
C GLY A 154 17.05 10.58 20.99
N GLN A 155 16.54 9.35 20.98
CA GLN A 155 17.29 8.17 20.59
C GLN A 155 17.11 7.91 19.10
N GLY A 156 18.19 7.88 18.33
CA GLY A 156 18.16 7.61 16.89
C GLY A 156 18.31 6.13 16.52
N PHE A 157 17.92 5.81 15.29
CA PHE A 157 17.92 4.48 14.67
C PHE A 157 18.40 4.58 13.21
N ASN A 158 19.42 3.78 12.84
CA ASN A 158 20.00 3.79 11.48
C ASN A 158 19.05 3.22 10.42
N GLY A 159 18.28 2.18 10.74
CA GLY A 159 17.45 1.45 9.77
C GLY A 159 16.08 2.07 9.47
N GLY A 160 15.88 3.36 9.74
CA GLY A 160 14.64 4.07 9.41
C GLY A 160 13.41 3.51 10.10
N LEU A 161 12.25 3.60 9.44
CA LEU A 161 11.00 3.07 9.96
C LEU A 161 11.06 1.56 10.22
N LYS A 162 11.73 0.78 9.35
CA LYS A 162 11.92 -0.66 9.52
C LYS A 162 12.53 -0.99 10.89
N ALA A 163 13.64 -0.32 11.24
CA ALA A 163 14.29 -0.55 12.53
C ALA A 163 13.42 -0.14 13.73
N LEU A 164 12.56 0.88 13.60
CA LEU A 164 11.61 1.24 14.66
C LEU A 164 10.51 0.19 14.81
N VAL A 165 9.95 -0.31 13.70
CA VAL A 165 8.91 -1.35 13.72
C VAL A 165 9.46 -2.64 14.32
N GLU A 166 10.66 -3.07 13.90
CA GLU A 166 11.36 -4.22 14.49
C GLU A 166 11.66 -4.00 15.98
N HIS A 167 12.07 -2.78 16.37
CA HIS A 167 12.35 -2.44 17.76
C HIS A 167 11.12 -2.60 18.66
N PHE A 168 9.92 -2.30 18.14
CA PHE A 168 8.65 -2.51 18.84
C PHE A 168 8.03 -3.90 18.57
N GLY A 169 8.77 -4.83 17.98
CA GLY A 169 8.35 -6.22 17.81
C GLY A 169 7.39 -6.47 16.65
N GLY A 170 7.31 -5.56 15.68
CA GLY A 170 6.64 -5.80 14.40
C GLY A 170 7.53 -6.58 13.43
N GLU A 171 6.93 -7.42 12.59
CA GLU A 171 7.63 -8.13 11.51
C GLU A 171 7.68 -7.24 10.25
N VAL A 172 8.88 -7.01 9.73
CA VAL A 172 9.07 -6.35 8.43
C VAL A 172 9.48 -7.41 7.43
N ALA A 173 8.72 -7.55 6.33
CA ALA A 173 9.12 -8.43 5.23
C ALA A 173 10.46 -7.95 4.66
N ASP A 174 11.46 -8.84 4.65
CA ASP A 174 12.81 -8.53 4.20
C ASP A 174 12.86 -8.25 2.69
N GLU A 175 13.16 -7.00 2.31
CA GLU A 175 13.75 -6.69 1.01
C GLU A 175 15.27 -6.77 1.11
N THR A 176 15.85 -7.76 0.43
CA THR A 176 17.29 -8.01 0.36
C THR A 176 18.01 -6.93 -0.45
N ALA A 177 19.16 -6.51 0.07
CA ALA A 177 19.95 -5.35 -0.36
C ALA A 177 20.57 -5.43 -1.78
N ALA A 178 20.60 -4.28 -2.46
CA ALA A 178 21.69 -3.86 -3.35
C ALA A 178 21.78 -2.33 -3.47
N SER A 179 23.00 -1.81 -3.33
CA SER A 179 23.38 -0.40 -3.09
C SER A 179 23.59 0.44 -4.39
N PRO A 180 24.19 1.66 -4.37
CA PRO A 180 23.50 2.91 -4.73
C PRO A 180 24.08 3.59 -5.99
N ILE A 181 23.32 4.48 -6.63
CA ILE A 181 23.89 5.45 -7.59
C ILE A 181 23.35 6.84 -7.26
N GLU A 182 24.30 7.71 -6.89
CA GLU A 182 24.15 9.15 -6.77
C GLU A 182 23.65 9.77 -8.08
N ASN A 183 22.76 10.77 -8.00
CA ASN A 183 22.81 11.89 -8.94
C ASN A 183 22.29 13.17 -8.26
N THR A 184 23.16 14.17 -8.34
CA THR A 184 23.01 15.57 -7.96
C THR A 184 22.06 16.28 -8.92
N VAL A 185 21.07 17.03 -8.42
CA VAL A 185 20.58 18.25 -9.07
C VAL A 185 20.10 19.25 -8.01
N THR A 186 20.55 20.49 -8.19
CA THR A 186 20.36 21.71 -7.40
C THR A 186 19.00 22.40 -7.61
N GLN A 187 18.56 23.09 -6.55
CA GLN A 187 17.83 24.39 -6.51
C GLN A 187 16.36 24.50 -6.98
N ASN A 188 15.42 24.75 -6.06
CA ASN A 188 14.81 26.09 -5.77
C ASN A 188 13.41 26.03 -5.14
N HIS A 189 13.18 26.93 -4.16
CA HIS A 189 11.92 27.24 -3.48
C HIS A 189 10.83 27.82 -4.39
N VAL A 190 9.56 27.34 -4.28
CA VAL A 190 8.28 28.11 -4.19
C VAL A 190 7.16 27.19 -3.57
N PRO A 191 5.93 27.67 -3.22
CA PRO A 191 5.27 27.56 -1.90
C PRO A 191 4.29 26.37 -1.71
N ALA A 192 3.78 26.22 -0.48
CA ALA A 192 2.86 25.19 -0.01
C ALA A 192 1.70 24.82 -0.98
N THR A 193 1.75 23.59 -1.50
CA THR A 193 0.68 22.90 -2.20
C THR A 193 0.49 21.56 -1.53
N THR A 194 -0.74 21.21 -1.16
CA THR A 194 -1.14 19.82 -0.86
C THR A 194 -0.51 18.93 -1.93
N SER A 195 0.23 17.89 -1.52
CA SER A 195 0.88 17.03 -2.50
C SER A 195 -0.20 16.53 -3.47
N THR A 196 0.11 16.53 -4.77
CA THR A 196 -0.83 16.04 -5.79
C THR A 196 -1.25 14.59 -5.52
N LEU A 197 -0.40 13.84 -4.81
CA LEU A 197 -0.61 12.47 -4.35
C LEU A 197 -1.73 12.37 -3.30
N ASP A 198 -1.73 13.23 -2.29
CA ASP A 198 -2.77 13.23 -1.24
C ASP A 198 -4.14 13.61 -1.80
N LEU A 199 -4.16 14.55 -2.75
CA LEU A 199 -5.38 14.91 -3.48
C LEU A 199 -5.88 13.73 -4.33
N LYS A 200 -4.99 13.01 -5.03
CA LYS A 200 -5.38 11.85 -5.83
C LYS A 200 -5.97 10.73 -4.97
N LYS A 201 -5.32 10.39 -3.84
CA LYS A 201 -5.86 9.40 -2.88
C LYS A 201 -7.25 9.79 -2.39
N LYS A 202 -7.43 11.05 -1.99
CA LYS A 202 -8.72 11.56 -1.53
C LYS A 202 -9.80 11.48 -2.62
N VAL A 203 -9.48 11.86 -3.85
CA VAL A 203 -10.43 11.77 -4.99
C VAL A 203 -10.86 10.34 -5.24
N VAL A 204 -9.91 9.39 -5.20
CA VAL A 204 -10.21 7.95 -5.35
C VAL A 204 -11.12 7.46 -4.22
N LEU A 205 -10.79 7.78 -2.96
CA LEU A 205 -11.59 7.38 -1.80
C LEU A 205 -13.00 8.00 -1.84
N ASP A 206 -13.13 9.27 -2.18
CA ASP A 206 -14.43 9.96 -2.33
C ASP A 206 -15.28 9.33 -3.45
N LYS A 207 -14.67 8.92 -4.57
CA LYS A 207 -15.34 8.24 -5.70
C LYS A 207 -15.88 6.87 -5.27
N ILE A 208 -15.05 6.11 -4.53
CA ILE A 208 -15.42 4.79 -4.00
C ILE A 208 -16.50 4.91 -2.93
N GLU A 209 -16.38 5.83 -1.98
CA GLU A 209 -17.36 6.03 -0.91
C GLU A 209 -18.75 6.35 -1.47
N LYS A 210 -18.83 7.14 -2.55
CA LYS A 210 -20.10 7.48 -3.21
C LYS A 210 -20.70 6.35 -4.03
N SER A 211 -19.86 5.59 -4.73
CA SER A 211 -20.33 4.67 -5.79
C SER A 211 -20.36 3.21 -5.36
N ALA A 212 -19.42 2.80 -4.51
CA ALA A 212 -19.24 1.44 -4.03
C ALA A 212 -18.63 1.43 -2.60
N PRO A 213 -19.36 1.90 -1.57
CA PRO A 213 -18.84 1.99 -0.21
C PRO A 213 -18.28 0.68 0.35
N GLN A 214 -18.79 -0.46 -0.11
CA GLN A 214 -18.30 -1.79 0.25
C GLN A 214 -16.83 -2.04 -0.14
N LEU A 215 -16.27 -1.27 -1.07
CA LEU A 215 -14.87 -1.35 -1.50
C LEU A 215 -13.94 -0.41 -0.74
N LEU A 216 -14.45 0.41 0.19
CA LEU A 216 -13.66 1.46 0.82
C LEU A 216 -12.42 0.90 1.55
N GLU A 217 -12.60 -0.15 2.33
CA GLU A 217 -11.49 -0.79 3.06
C GLU A 217 -10.49 -1.46 2.12
N LEU A 218 -10.97 -2.14 1.07
CA LEU A 218 -10.10 -2.70 0.02
C LEU A 218 -9.30 -1.62 -0.69
N THR A 219 -9.90 -0.46 -0.93
CA THR A 219 -9.26 0.69 -1.59
C THR A 219 -8.21 1.33 -0.72
N LYS A 220 -8.45 1.47 0.59
CA LYS A 220 -7.41 1.95 1.51
C LYS A 220 -6.19 1.05 1.50
N LYS A 221 -6.40 -0.27 1.56
CA LYS A 221 -5.31 -1.26 1.50
C LYS A 221 -4.58 -1.22 0.16
N SER A 222 -5.28 -1.11 -0.96
CA SER A 222 -4.64 -1.01 -2.27
C SER A 222 -3.82 0.28 -2.42
N LEU A 223 -4.30 1.41 -1.90
CA LEU A 223 -3.57 2.68 -1.94
C LEU A 223 -2.25 2.61 -1.16
N ILE A 224 -2.21 1.88 -0.05
CA ILE A 224 -0.97 1.65 0.72
C ILE A 224 0.05 0.87 -0.13
N SER A 225 -0.37 -0.25 -0.75
CA SER A 225 0.52 -1.03 -1.62
C SER A 225 0.94 -0.26 -2.88
N LEU A 226 0.05 0.53 -3.47
CA LEU A 226 0.36 1.41 -4.60
C LEU A 226 1.37 2.49 -4.22
N GLU A 227 1.26 3.05 -3.02
CA GLU A 227 2.21 4.03 -2.49
C GLU A 227 3.59 3.43 -2.28
N LYS A 228 3.66 2.30 -1.56
CA LYS A 228 4.90 1.53 -1.32
C LYS A 228 5.65 1.24 -2.63
N ASN A 229 4.89 0.93 -3.68
CA ASN A 229 5.44 0.59 -5.00
C ASN A 229 5.64 1.80 -5.93
N ASN A 230 5.42 3.05 -5.47
CA ASN A 230 5.51 4.28 -6.27
C ASN A 230 4.58 4.30 -7.51
N LEU A 231 3.42 3.65 -7.41
CA LEU A 231 2.47 3.45 -8.49
C LEU A 231 1.28 4.43 -8.46
N LEU A 232 1.18 5.31 -7.46
CA LEU A 232 0.05 6.25 -7.33
C LEU A 232 -0.10 7.20 -8.52
N ASN A 233 0.99 7.57 -9.19
CA ASN A 233 0.93 8.44 -10.38
C ASN A 233 0.95 7.69 -11.71
N VAL A 234 1.04 6.36 -11.68
CA VAL A 234 1.04 5.56 -12.89
C VAL A 234 -0.38 5.56 -13.46
N LYS A 235 -0.47 5.80 -14.78
CA LYS A 235 -1.66 5.54 -15.56
C LYS A 235 -1.45 4.27 -16.37
N ALA A 236 -2.41 3.36 -16.30
CA ALA A 236 -2.37 2.09 -17.01
C ALA A 236 -3.79 1.62 -17.27
N ARG A 237 -4.00 0.93 -18.40
CA ARG A 237 -5.24 0.18 -18.60
C ARG A 237 -5.17 -1.09 -17.78
N VAL A 238 -6.30 -1.51 -17.24
CA VAL A 238 -6.39 -2.75 -16.45
C VAL A 238 -7.26 -3.74 -17.21
N ALA A 239 -6.83 -5.00 -17.28
CA ALA A 239 -7.61 -6.08 -17.86
C ALA A 239 -7.70 -7.27 -16.90
N LEU A 240 -8.84 -7.95 -16.90
CA LEU A 240 -9.04 -9.16 -16.13
C LEU A 240 -9.49 -10.31 -17.04
N VAL A 241 -8.74 -11.40 -17.03
CA VAL A 241 -9.03 -12.61 -17.78
C VAL A 241 -9.39 -13.73 -16.81
N LEU A 242 -10.61 -14.25 -16.94
CA LEU A 242 -11.21 -15.21 -16.03
C LEU A 242 -11.26 -16.60 -16.65
N ASP A 243 -10.64 -17.58 -16.00
CA ASP A 243 -10.84 -18.99 -16.32
C ASP A 243 -12.30 -19.37 -16.06
N TYR A 244 -12.99 -19.81 -17.11
CA TYR A 244 -14.40 -20.25 -17.13
C TYR A 244 -14.51 -21.77 -17.40
N SER A 245 -13.42 -22.51 -17.24
CA SER A 245 -13.43 -23.96 -17.37
C SER A 245 -14.30 -24.62 -16.29
N GLY A 246 -14.68 -25.87 -16.55
CA GLY A 246 -15.56 -26.64 -15.67
C GLY A 246 -14.98 -26.90 -14.27
N SER A 247 -13.65 -26.87 -14.10
CA SER A 247 -12.99 -27.05 -12.80
C SER A 247 -13.21 -25.85 -11.87
N MET A 248 -13.34 -24.64 -12.43
CA MET A 248 -13.62 -23.40 -11.69
C MET A 248 -15.07 -23.30 -11.15
N ASN A 249 -15.97 -24.24 -11.49
CA ASN A 249 -17.40 -24.16 -11.13
C ASN A 249 -17.65 -23.93 -9.63
N GLN A 250 -16.80 -24.46 -8.75
CA GLN A 250 -16.93 -24.24 -7.31
C GLN A 250 -16.59 -22.79 -6.92
N GLN A 251 -15.55 -22.21 -7.50
CA GLN A 251 -15.09 -20.84 -7.27
C GLN A 251 -16.15 -19.85 -7.75
N TYR A 252 -16.79 -20.10 -8.90
CA TYR A 252 -17.94 -19.30 -9.37
C TYR A 252 -19.13 -19.40 -8.41
N LYS A 253 -19.48 -20.62 -7.95
CA LYS A 253 -20.60 -20.83 -7.01
C LYS A 253 -20.38 -20.20 -5.64
N LYS A 254 -19.15 -20.23 -5.13
CA LYS A 254 -18.78 -19.64 -3.84
C LYS A 254 -18.65 -18.12 -3.89
N GLY A 255 -18.59 -17.54 -5.10
CA GLY A 255 -18.41 -16.11 -5.30
C GLY A 255 -16.95 -15.67 -5.24
N ASP A 256 -15.99 -16.60 -5.28
CA ASP A 256 -14.56 -16.27 -5.21
C ASP A 256 -14.12 -15.48 -6.44
N VAL A 257 -14.68 -15.77 -7.62
CA VAL A 257 -14.44 -14.98 -8.84
C VAL A 257 -14.95 -13.55 -8.68
N GLN A 258 -16.13 -13.34 -8.10
CA GLN A 258 -16.65 -11.99 -7.83
C GLN A 258 -15.73 -11.23 -6.86
N LYS A 259 -15.26 -11.91 -5.81
CA LYS A 259 -14.29 -11.34 -4.86
C LYS A 259 -12.99 -10.89 -5.52
N VAL A 260 -12.54 -11.58 -6.58
CA VAL A 260 -11.39 -11.15 -7.40
C VAL A 260 -11.72 -9.84 -8.12
N LEU A 261 -12.88 -9.72 -8.78
CA LEU A 261 -13.29 -8.46 -9.42
C LEU A 261 -13.30 -7.30 -8.41
N ASP A 262 -13.83 -7.55 -7.21
CA ASP A 262 -13.88 -6.55 -6.14
C ASP A 262 -12.49 -6.09 -5.68
N ARG A 263 -11.46 -6.94 -5.78
CA ARG A 263 -10.06 -6.63 -5.45
C ARG A 263 -9.28 -6.01 -6.60
N ILE A 264 -9.66 -6.25 -7.85
CA ILE A 264 -9.05 -5.59 -9.01
C ILE A 264 -9.60 -4.17 -9.20
N MET A 265 -10.86 -3.94 -8.86
CA MET A 265 -11.50 -2.63 -9.04
C MET A 265 -10.72 -1.46 -8.40
N PRO A 266 -10.21 -1.54 -7.17
CA PRO A 266 -9.41 -0.45 -6.59
C PRO A 266 -8.14 -0.12 -7.38
N LEU A 267 -7.50 -1.11 -8.02
CA LEU A 267 -6.35 -0.89 -8.89
C LEU A 267 -6.78 -0.16 -10.17
N ALA A 268 -7.88 -0.59 -10.79
CA ALA A 268 -8.44 0.04 -11.98
C ALA A 268 -8.85 1.50 -11.72
N VAL A 269 -9.47 1.80 -10.57
CA VAL A 269 -9.85 3.18 -10.21
C VAL A 269 -8.63 4.09 -9.99
N ASN A 270 -7.46 3.52 -9.64
CA ASN A 270 -6.23 4.30 -9.47
C ASN A 270 -5.42 4.47 -10.76
N PHE A 271 -5.34 3.41 -11.58
CA PHE A 271 -4.58 3.39 -12.83
C PHE A 271 -5.33 3.95 -14.02
N ASP A 272 -6.63 3.65 -14.13
CA ASP A 272 -7.46 4.02 -15.26
C ASP A 272 -8.19 5.34 -14.99
N ASP A 273 -8.27 6.16 -16.04
CA ASP A 273 -8.88 7.48 -15.98
C ASP A 273 -10.41 7.40 -15.84
N ASP A 274 -11.05 6.35 -16.37
CA ASP A 274 -12.51 6.15 -16.26
C ASP A 274 -12.91 5.31 -15.03
N GLY A 275 -11.95 4.58 -14.44
CA GLY A 275 -12.17 3.66 -13.33
C GLY A 275 -12.99 2.43 -13.74
N SER A 276 -12.75 1.95 -14.95
CA SER A 276 -13.21 0.67 -15.47
C SER A 276 -12.03 -0.22 -15.86
N PHE A 277 -12.31 -1.50 -16.12
CA PHE A 277 -11.33 -2.42 -16.66
C PHE A 277 -11.98 -3.38 -17.65
N GLU A 278 -11.24 -3.77 -18.69
CA GLU A 278 -11.73 -4.74 -19.66
C GLU A 278 -11.73 -6.16 -19.09
N CYS A 279 -12.74 -6.95 -19.46
CA CYS A 279 -12.91 -8.29 -18.91
C CYS A 279 -13.21 -9.33 -19.98
N TRP A 280 -12.54 -10.49 -19.84
CA TRP A 280 -12.77 -11.68 -20.64
C TRP A 280 -13.05 -12.87 -19.74
N ALA A 281 -13.91 -13.75 -20.19
CA ALA A 281 -13.98 -15.13 -19.72
C ALA A 281 -13.38 -16.05 -20.79
N PHE A 282 -12.69 -17.11 -20.41
CA PHE A 282 -12.15 -18.06 -21.39
C PHE A 282 -12.33 -19.51 -20.96
N ALA A 283 -12.58 -20.37 -21.94
CA ALA A 283 -12.51 -21.81 -21.81
C ALA A 283 -12.07 -22.41 -23.16
N GLN A 284 -13.00 -22.90 -23.98
CA GLN A 284 -12.70 -23.34 -25.36
C GLN A 284 -12.26 -22.17 -26.26
N HIS A 285 -12.88 -21.01 -26.06
CA HIS A 285 -12.57 -19.76 -26.73
C HIS A 285 -12.68 -18.58 -25.76
N ALA A 286 -12.08 -17.45 -26.14
CA ALA A 286 -12.20 -16.21 -25.39
C ALA A 286 -13.56 -15.57 -25.65
N LEU A 287 -14.24 -15.16 -24.58
CA LEU A 287 -15.49 -14.42 -24.60
C LEU A 287 -15.24 -13.03 -24.00
N ARG A 288 -15.40 -11.99 -24.82
CA ARG A 288 -15.39 -10.61 -24.33
C ARG A 288 -16.66 -10.36 -23.52
N LEU A 289 -16.48 -9.89 -22.29
CA LEU A 289 -17.56 -9.41 -21.43
C LEU A 289 -17.63 -7.89 -21.47
N SER A 290 -18.68 -7.30 -20.92
CA SER A 290 -18.80 -5.85 -20.76
C SER A 290 -17.71 -5.32 -19.82
N ASP A 291 -17.22 -4.10 -20.05
CA ASP A 291 -16.24 -3.48 -19.14
C ASP A 291 -16.79 -3.38 -17.72
N VAL A 292 -15.94 -3.70 -16.75
CA VAL A 292 -16.33 -3.69 -15.34
C VAL A 292 -16.04 -2.31 -14.80
N HIS A 293 -17.04 -1.66 -14.22
CA HIS A 293 -16.93 -0.35 -13.59
C HIS A 293 -17.74 -0.34 -12.28
N LEU A 294 -17.58 0.69 -11.45
CA LEU A 294 -18.23 0.76 -10.13
C LEU A 294 -19.77 0.59 -10.16
N GLY A 295 -20.40 0.94 -11.28
CA GLY A 295 -21.86 0.87 -11.46
C GLY A 295 -22.40 -0.53 -11.80
N ASN A 296 -21.60 -1.41 -12.39
CA ASN A 296 -22.01 -2.77 -12.75
C ASN A 296 -21.26 -3.88 -11.98
N LEU A 297 -20.27 -3.52 -11.16
CA LEU A 297 -19.46 -4.47 -10.41
C LEU A 297 -20.27 -5.38 -9.48
N LYS A 298 -21.27 -4.81 -8.79
CA LYS A 298 -22.05 -5.54 -7.80
C LYS A 298 -22.80 -6.70 -8.48
N ASN A 299 -22.45 -7.93 -8.09
CA ASN A 299 -23.06 -9.14 -8.63
C ASN A 299 -22.84 -9.31 -10.15
N TYR A 300 -21.76 -8.73 -10.68
CA TYR A 300 -21.39 -8.77 -12.10
C TYR A 300 -21.41 -10.19 -12.66
N ILE A 301 -20.77 -11.14 -11.97
CA ILE A 301 -20.67 -12.55 -12.42
C ILE A 301 -22.04 -13.23 -12.59
N ASN A 302 -23.07 -12.78 -11.88
CA ASN A 302 -24.42 -13.37 -11.96
C ASN A 302 -25.37 -12.57 -12.86
N THR A 303 -24.97 -11.39 -13.34
CA THR A 303 -25.82 -10.49 -14.14
C THR A 303 -25.30 -10.33 -15.56
N GLU A 304 -23.98 -10.34 -15.74
CA GLU A 304 -23.32 -10.15 -17.03
C GLU A 304 -23.76 -11.22 -18.03
N GLN A 305 -24.27 -10.77 -19.18
CA GLN A 305 -24.85 -11.61 -20.24
C GLN A 305 -25.88 -12.63 -19.71
N GLY A 306 -26.64 -12.26 -18.67
CA GLY A 306 -27.63 -13.13 -18.03
C GLY A 306 -27.06 -14.13 -17.01
N GLY A 307 -25.80 -13.92 -16.61
CA GLY A 307 -25.06 -14.65 -15.57
C GLY A 307 -24.14 -15.72 -16.12
N HIS A 308 -23.04 -15.99 -15.40
CA HIS A 308 -21.94 -16.85 -15.84
C HIS A 308 -22.36 -18.23 -16.36
N LYS A 309 -23.47 -18.81 -15.87
CA LYS A 309 -23.99 -20.09 -16.37
C LYS A 309 -24.45 -20.06 -17.84
N LYS A 310 -24.61 -18.88 -18.43
CA LYS A 310 -25.03 -18.66 -19.81
C LYS A 310 -23.89 -18.18 -20.72
N TRP A 311 -22.69 -17.97 -20.18
CA TRP A 311 -21.55 -17.54 -20.97
C TRP A 311 -21.19 -18.62 -21.99
N ASP A 312 -21.20 -18.22 -23.26
CA ASP A 312 -20.86 -19.09 -24.37
C ASP A 312 -19.35 -19.01 -24.63
N ALA A 313 -18.55 -19.61 -23.74
CA ALA A 313 -17.09 -19.73 -23.86
C ALA A 313 -16.63 -21.20 -23.98
N GLY A 314 -17.57 -22.16 -23.96
CA GLY A 314 -17.28 -23.60 -24.10
C GLY A 314 -16.54 -24.20 -22.90
N ALA A 315 -17.14 -24.16 -21.70
CA ALA A 315 -16.56 -24.55 -20.40
C ALA A 315 -15.91 -25.95 -20.27
N ARG A 316 -15.98 -26.81 -21.30
CA ARG A 316 -15.43 -28.19 -21.25
C ARG A 316 -13.96 -28.29 -21.63
N PHE A 317 -13.41 -27.25 -22.26
CA PHE A 317 -12.02 -27.22 -22.71
C PHE A 317 -11.33 -25.99 -22.13
N ASN A 318 -10.00 -26.04 -22.00
CA ASN A 318 -9.20 -24.88 -21.62
C ASN A 318 -8.24 -24.53 -22.76
N ASN A 319 -8.23 -23.26 -23.16
CA ASN A 319 -7.45 -22.75 -24.28
C ASN A 319 -6.88 -21.38 -23.93
N GLU A 320 -5.91 -21.40 -23.03
CA GLU A 320 -5.18 -20.22 -22.57
C GLU A 320 -4.53 -19.46 -23.74
N PRO A 321 -3.89 -20.10 -24.76
CA PRO A 321 -3.32 -19.38 -25.89
C PRO A 321 -4.35 -18.53 -26.66
N ALA A 322 -5.58 -19.02 -26.81
CA ALA A 322 -6.64 -18.23 -27.47
C ALA A 322 -7.05 -17.02 -26.64
N ALA A 323 -7.10 -17.16 -25.31
CA ALA A 323 -7.38 -16.04 -24.40
C ALA A 323 -6.27 -14.98 -24.44
N LEU A 324 -5.00 -15.41 -24.40
CA LEU A 324 -3.85 -14.51 -24.53
C LEU A 324 -3.92 -13.73 -25.85
N ASN A 325 -4.10 -14.43 -26.98
CA ASN A 325 -4.17 -13.77 -28.29
C ASN A 325 -5.35 -12.80 -28.40
N ALA A 326 -6.54 -13.14 -27.89
CA ALA A 326 -7.69 -12.25 -27.94
C ALA A 326 -7.45 -10.92 -27.18
N VAL A 327 -6.77 -10.99 -26.04
CA VAL A 327 -6.41 -9.81 -25.25
C VAL A 327 -5.32 -9.00 -25.96
N ILE A 328 -4.31 -9.67 -26.50
CA ILE A 328 -3.23 -9.05 -27.29
C ILE A 328 -3.81 -8.31 -28.50
N ASP A 329 -4.64 -8.99 -29.30
CA ASP A 329 -5.27 -8.43 -30.50
C ASP A 329 -6.13 -7.21 -30.15
N TYR A 330 -6.87 -7.26 -29.04
CA TYR A 330 -7.65 -6.11 -28.57
C TYR A 330 -6.76 -4.90 -28.25
N PHE A 331 -5.72 -5.06 -27.43
CA PHE A 331 -4.90 -3.92 -26.99
C PHE A 331 -3.90 -3.41 -28.04
N ILE A 332 -3.50 -4.25 -29.00
CA ILE A 332 -2.53 -3.87 -30.05
C ILE A 332 -3.23 -3.43 -31.33
N GLN A 333 -4.35 -4.05 -31.70
CA GLN A 333 -4.97 -3.85 -33.01
C GLN A 333 -6.33 -3.13 -32.92
N GLU A 334 -7.23 -3.59 -32.06
CA GLU A 334 -8.61 -3.07 -32.03
C GLU A 334 -8.74 -1.76 -31.24
N SER A 335 -8.00 -1.65 -30.14
CA SER A 335 -8.05 -0.55 -29.17
C SER A 335 -6.62 -0.14 -28.74
N PRO A 336 -5.76 0.33 -29.67
CA PRO A 336 -4.39 0.74 -29.31
C PRO A 336 -4.38 2.00 -28.44
N SER A 337 -3.41 2.07 -27.50
CA SER A 337 -3.18 3.21 -26.62
C SER A 337 -1.69 3.37 -26.32
N ASP A 338 -1.28 4.58 -25.95
CA ASP A 338 0.08 4.87 -25.45
C ASP A 338 0.27 4.45 -23.97
N LEU A 339 -0.81 4.05 -23.29
CA LEU A 339 -0.76 3.62 -21.89
C LEU A 339 -0.28 2.16 -21.76
N PRO A 340 0.52 1.84 -20.73
CA PRO A 340 0.79 0.44 -20.39
C PRO A 340 -0.51 -0.29 -20.03
N VAL A 341 -0.53 -1.60 -20.29
CA VAL A 341 -1.63 -2.49 -19.96
C VAL A 341 -1.19 -3.44 -18.86
N TYR A 342 -1.91 -3.44 -17.75
CA TYR A 342 -1.75 -4.37 -16.63
C TYR A 342 -2.84 -5.44 -16.69
N VAL A 343 -2.48 -6.64 -17.15
CA VAL A 343 -3.42 -7.76 -17.32
C VAL A 343 -3.30 -8.69 -16.13
N VAL A 344 -4.42 -8.96 -15.45
CA VAL A 344 -4.53 -10.01 -14.44
C VAL A 344 -5.19 -11.22 -15.07
N PHE A 345 -4.51 -12.37 -15.06
CA PHE A 345 -4.98 -13.60 -15.67
C PHE A 345 -5.19 -14.66 -14.58
N ILE A 346 -6.44 -15.05 -14.36
CA ILE A 346 -6.82 -16.02 -13.32
C ILE A 346 -6.90 -17.42 -13.92
N SER A 347 -6.38 -18.42 -13.23
CA SER A 347 -6.56 -19.84 -13.56
C SER A 347 -6.58 -20.73 -12.30
N ASP A 348 -7.22 -21.90 -12.36
CA ASP A 348 -7.11 -22.97 -11.35
C ASP A 348 -6.12 -24.09 -11.76
N GLY A 349 -5.33 -23.86 -12.81
CA GLY A 349 -4.30 -24.78 -13.28
C GLY A 349 -4.73 -25.60 -14.50
N GLY A 350 -4.06 -26.73 -14.72
CA GLY A 350 -4.33 -27.55 -15.93
C GLY A 350 -3.74 -26.95 -17.22
N VAL A 351 -2.82 -25.99 -17.08
CA VAL A 351 -2.18 -25.28 -18.19
C VAL A 351 -1.20 -26.22 -18.91
N SER A 352 -1.62 -26.72 -20.07
CA SER A 352 -0.89 -27.77 -20.81
C SER A 352 -0.18 -27.29 -22.06
N GLU A 353 -0.56 -26.13 -22.60
CA GLU A 353 -0.02 -25.54 -23.84
C GLU A 353 1.28 -24.73 -23.61
N THR A 354 2.16 -25.25 -22.75
CA THR A 354 3.39 -24.61 -22.27
C THR A 354 4.21 -23.95 -23.39
N LYS A 355 4.47 -24.66 -24.49
CA LYS A 355 5.31 -24.14 -25.58
C LYS A 355 4.66 -22.94 -26.27
N LYS A 356 3.35 -22.97 -26.50
CA LYS A 356 2.64 -21.87 -27.16
C LYS A 356 2.57 -20.64 -26.26
N ILE A 357 2.28 -20.83 -24.98
CA ILE A 357 2.22 -19.74 -24.00
C ILE A 357 3.59 -19.07 -23.86
N LYS A 358 4.68 -19.84 -23.67
CA LYS A 358 6.04 -19.27 -23.62
C LYS A 358 6.37 -18.50 -24.90
N GLN A 359 5.98 -19.02 -26.06
CA GLN A 359 6.23 -18.36 -27.34
C GLN A 359 5.46 -17.05 -27.47
N ILE A 360 4.16 -17.02 -27.16
CA ILE A 360 3.32 -15.82 -27.19
C ILE A 360 3.88 -14.73 -26.28
N LEU A 361 4.14 -15.05 -25.00
CA LEU A 361 4.66 -14.09 -24.02
C LEU A 361 6.04 -13.55 -24.42
N LYS A 362 6.87 -14.39 -25.07
CA LYS A 362 8.16 -13.97 -25.62
C LYS A 362 8.01 -13.03 -26.81
N ASP A 363 7.13 -13.34 -27.75
CA ASP A 363 6.94 -12.55 -28.97
C ASP A 363 6.38 -11.15 -28.65
N ILE A 364 5.53 -11.04 -27.63
CA ILE A 364 4.95 -9.77 -27.17
C ILE A 364 5.78 -9.06 -26.09
N SER A 365 6.95 -9.59 -25.73
CA SER A 365 7.80 -8.98 -24.69
C SER A 365 8.36 -7.60 -25.06
N ASN A 366 8.12 -7.11 -26.28
CA ASN A 366 8.42 -5.74 -26.71
C ASN A 366 7.19 -4.82 -26.74
N GLN A 367 6.03 -5.30 -26.28
CA GLN A 367 4.77 -4.55 -26.24
C GLN A 367 4.53 -3.98 -24.85
N ALA A 368 3.69 -2.94 -24.77
CA ALA A 368 3.31 -2.27 -23.53
C ALA A 368 2.31 -3.08 -22.67
N ILE A 369 2.49 -4.40 -22.56
CA ILE A 369 1.57 -5.31 -21.86
C ILE A 369 2.34 -6.12 -20.82
N PHE A 370 1.93 -6.01 -19.56
CA PHE A 370 2.40 -6.83 -18.44
C PHE A 370 1.33 -7.84 -18.02
N TRP A 371 1.75 -9.09 -17.77
CA TRP A 371 0.87 -10.19 -17.40
C TRP A 371 1.10 -10.65 -15.97
N GLN A 372 0.15 -10.40 -15.08
CA GLN A 372 0.10 -10.98 -13.75
C GLN A 372 -0.78 -12.24 -13.78
N PHE A 373 -0.16 -13.42 -13.79
CA PHE A 373 -0.89 -14.68 -13.63
C PHE A 373 -1.16 -14.95 -12.15
N VAL A 374 -2.39 -15.39 -11.84
CA VAL A 374 -2.83 -15.71 -10.48
C VAL A 374 -3.51 -17.07 -10.46
N GLY A 375 -2.89 -18.01 -9.74
CA GLY A 375 -3.47 -19.33 -9.49
C GLY A 375 -4.42 -19.31 -8.29
N ILE A 376 -5.65 -19.84 -8.42
CA ILE A 376 -6.63 -19.85 -7.32
C ILE A 376 -7.19 -21.26 -7.07
N GLY A 377 -6.90 -21.82 -5.88
CA GLY A 377 -7.51 -23.07 -5.40
C GLY A 377 -7.20 -24.31 -6.22
N GLY A 378 -6.15 -24.22 -7.03
CA GLY A 378 -5.69 -25.20 -7.97
C GLY A 378 -4.28 -25.73 -7.67
N ARG A 379 -3.77 -26.54 -8.60
CA ARG A 379 -2.41 -27.10 -8.57
C ARG A 379 -1.96 -27.44 -9.98
N ASN A 380 -0.65 -27.66 -10.16
CA ASN A 380 -0.05 -27.93 -11.47
C ASN A 380 -0.35 -26.79 -12.46
N TYR A 381 0.11 -25.59 -12.12
CA TYR A 381 -0.02 -24.41 -12.98
C TYR A 381 0.97 -24.44 -14.16
N GLY A 382 1.85 -25.44 -14.20
CA GLY A 382 2.60 -25.84 -15.38
C GLY A 382 3.58 -24.76 -15.80
N VAL A 383 3.38 -24.20 -16.99
CA VAL A 383 4.24 -23.13 -17.53
C VAL A 383 4.29 -21.89 -16.63
N LEU A 384 3.20 -21.62 -15.89
CA LEU A 384 3.08 -20.41 -15.07
C LEU A 384 4.08 -20.40 -13.91
N GLU A 385 4.44 -21.57 -13.38
CA GLU A 385 5.46 -21.72 -12.32
C GLU A 385 6.89 -21.55 -12.84
N GLN A 386 7.08 -21.41 -14.15
CA GLN A 386 8.38 -21.37 -14.82
C GLN A 386 8.55 -20.13 -15.72
N LEU A 387 7.77 -19.08 -15.47
CA LEU A 387 7.82 -17.85 -16.26
C LEU A 387 9.15 -17.12 -16.06
N ASP A 388 9.67 -17.07 -14.82
CA ASP A 388 10.94 -16.39 -14.50
C ASP A 388 12.14 -17.05 -15.18
N GLU A 389 12.05 -18.34 -15.49
CA GLU A 389 13.10 -19.10 -16.19
C GLU A 389 13.10 -18.86 -17.72
N MET A 390 12.18 -18.06 -18.25
CA MET A 390 12.04 -17.81 -19.69
C MET A 390 13.14 -16.91 -20.25
N SER A 391 13.95 -17.47 -21.15
CA SER A 391 15.01 -16.75 -21.87
C SER A 391 14.60 -16.23 -23.26
N GLY A 392 15.30 -15.19 -23.73
CA GLY A 392 15.11 -14.60 -25.06
C GLY A 392 13.97 -13.58 -25.17
N ARG A 393 13.38 -13.18 -24.05
CA ARG A 393 12.45 -12.05 -23.97
C ARG A 393 13.21 -10.72 -24.10
N VAL A 394 12.56 -9.71 -24.67
CA VAL A 394 13.10 -8.35 -24.70
C VAL A 394 13.09 -7.76 -23.29
N ILE A 395 11.99 -7.84 -22.56
CA ILE A 395 11.90 -7.55 -21.12
C ILE A 395 11.10 -8.64 -20.42
N ASP A 396 11.28 -8.78 -19.11
CA ASP A 396 10.45 -9.65 -18.30
C ASP A 396 9.05 -9.05 -18.14
N ASN A 397 8.08 -9.57 -18.88
CA ASN A 397 6.73 -9.02 -19.02
C ASN A 397 5.65 -9.85 -18.32
N CYS A 398 6.00 -10.78 -17.44
CA CYS A 398 5.01 -11.60 -16.76
C CYS A 398 5.49 -12.11 -15.40
N ASN A 399 4.57 -12.15 -14.45
CA ASN A 399 4.78 -12.71 -13.12
C ASN A 399 3.73 -13.78 -12.81
N PHE A 400 4.00 -14.67 -11.87
CA PHE A 400 3.05 -15.66 -11.37
C PHE A 400 3.11 -15.81 -9.85
N PHE A 401 1.94 -15.91 -9.23
CA PHE A 401 1.81 -16.45 -7.89
C PHE A 401 0.52 -17.25 -7.75
N ALA A 402 0.45 -18.12 -6.74
CA ALA A 402 -0.72 -18.93 -6.46
C ALA A 402 -1.20 -18.75 -5.02
N MET A 403 -2.49 -18.98 -4.80
CA MET A 403 -3.13 -18.99 -3.49
C MET A 403 -4.14 -20.13 -3.40
N ASP A 404 -4.34 -20.64 -2.18
CA ASP A 404 -5.31 -21.71 -1.93
C ASP A 404 -6.76 -21.24 -2.10
N ASN A 405 -7.05 -20.01 -1.68
CA ASN A 405 -8.31 -19.32 -1.96
C ASN A 405 -8.14 -17.82 -1.77
N ILE A 406 -9.11 -17.05 -2.23
CA ILE A 406 -9.05 -15.57 -2.22
C ILE A 406 -9.12 -14.95 -0.82
N ASP A 407 -9.47 -15.74 0.20
CA ASP A 407 -9.55 -15.32 1.60
C ASP A 407 -8.41 -15.93 2.45
N SER A 408 -7.44 -16.63 1.83
CA SER A 408 -6.37 -17.32 2.56
C SER A 408 -5.22 -16.40 2.99
N MET A 409 -5.23 -15.13 2.58
CA MET A 409 -4.21 -14.15 2.93
C MET A 409 -4.82 -12.76 3.17
N PRO A 410 -4.17 -11.91 3.99
CA PRO A 410 -4.56 -10.51 4.14
C PRO A 410 -4.55 -9.78 2.80
N GLU A 411 -5.44 -8.80 2.63
CA GLU A 411 -5.57 -8.10 1.35
C GLU A 411 -4.36 -7.21 1.04
N SER A 412 -3.64 -6.71 2.06
CA SER A 412 -2.36 -6.02 1.87
C SER A 412 -1.33 -6.92 1.21
N GLN A 413 -1.20 -8.17 1.67
CA GLN A 413 -0.30 -9.16 1.08
C GLN A 413 -0.71 -9.49 -0.36
N LEU A 414 -2.01 -9.61 -0.63
CA LEU A 414 -2.51 -9.84 -1.98
C LEU A 414 -2.14 -8.69 -2.93
N TYR A 415 -2.32 -7.44 -2.51
CA TYR A 415 -1.96 -6.28 -3.32
C TYR A 415 -0.45 -6.18 -3.55
N ASP A 416 0.36 -6.49 -2.53
CA ASP A 416 1.81 -6.55 -2.69
C ASP A 416 2.22 -7.63 -3.71
N LEU A 417 1.60 -8.82 -3.69
CA LEU A 417 1.87 -9.87 -4.68
C LEU A 417 1.42 -9.50 -6.10
N LEU A 418 0.24 -8.87 -6.23
CA LEU A 418 -0.26 -8.38 -7.53
C LEU A 418 0.69 -7.33 -8.13
N LEU A 419 1.24 -6.46 -7.30
CA LEU A 419 2.04 -5.32 -7.74
C LEU A 419 3.54 -5.56 -7.69
N ASN A 420 4.03 -6.71 -7.24
CA ASN A 420 5.44 -6.96 -6.97
C ASN A 420 6.37 -6.62 -8.16
N GLU A 421 6.07 -7.16 -9.33
CA GLU A 421 6.97 -7.02 -10.50
C GLU A 421 6.57 -5.92 -11.48
N PHE A 422 5.35 -5.41 -11.38
CA PHE A 422 4.85 -4.39 -12.30
C PHE A 422 5.67 -3.09 -12.29
N PRO A 423 6.10 -2.52 -11.14
CA PRO A 423 7.02 -1.38 -11.08
C PRO A 423 8.37 -1.65 -11.73
N MET A 424 8.89 -2.86 -11.56
CA MET A 424 10.17 -3.26 -12.16
C MET A 424 10.04 -3.34 -13.68
N TRP A 425 8.95 -3.93 -14.17
CA TRP A 425 8.63 -3.97 -15.59
C TRP A 425 8.44 -2.56 -16.17
N LEU A 426 7.71 -1.66 -15.50
CA LEU A 426 7.51 -0.28 -15.96
C LEU A 426 8.86 0.42 -16.18
N LYS A 427 9.77 0.33 -15.20
CA LYS A 427 11.13 0.90 -15.31
C LYS A 427 11.91 0.29 -16.48
N ALA A 428 11.87 -1.03 -16.63
CA ALA A 428 12.57 -1.72 -17.73
C ALA A 428 11.99 -1.37 -19.11
N ALA A 429 10.65 -1.27 -19.21
CA ALA A 429 9.94 -0.90 -20.42
C ALA A 429 10.25 0.55 -20.84
N GLN A 430 10.32 1.49 -19.88
CA GLN A 430 10.76 2.87 -20.11
C GLN A 430 12.20 2.93 -20.62
N GLN A 431 13.12 2.21 -19.98
CA GLN A 431 14.54 2.15 -20.41
C GLN A 431 14.71 1.62 -21.84
N LYS A 432 13.79 0.75 -22.30
CA LYS A 432 13.79 0.20 -23.66
C LYS A 432 12.87 0.95 -24.64
N ASN A 433 12.28 2.07 -24.23
CA ASN A 433 11.34 2.88 -25.02
C ASN A 433 10.11 2.08 -25.51
N ILE A 434 9.69 1.07 -24.74
CA ILE A 434 8.45 0.32 -25.00
C ILE A 434 7.24 1.13 -24.53
N ILE A 435 7.40 1.87 -23.43
CA ILE A 435 6.43 2.84 -22.91
C ILE A 435 7.12 4.19 -22.71
N LYS A 436 6.33 5.27 -22.74
CA LYS A 436 6.82 6.65 -22.65
C LYS A 436 7.00 7.16 -21.23
#